data_AF-Q8VX85-F1
#
_entry.id   AF-Q8VX85-F1
#
_cell.length_a   1.000
_cell.length_b   1.000
_cell.length_c   1.000
_cell.angle_alpha   90.00
_cell.angle_beta   90.00
_cell.angle_gamma   90.00
#
_symmetry.space_group_name_H-M   'P 1'
#
loop_
_entity.id
_entity.type
_entity.pdbx_description
1 polymer ?
#
loop_
_entity_poly.entity_id
_entity_poly.type
_entity_poly.pdbx_seq_one_letter_code
_entity_poly.pdbx_strand_id
1 'polypeptide(L)'
;AAGVTVAEVTGGNVVSVAEDELMRILILMRNFVPGYKQIVEGDWKVAAISYRSYDLEGKTIGTIGAGRIGKELLKRLKPFNCKLLYHDRLSIGPELEKETGATLETKLDEMLPKCDVVVINMPLSDKTRGMFNKEKISKLKKGVLIVNNARGAIMDAQAVADASASGQIGGYSGDVWFPQPAPKDHPWRSMPNHAMTPHISGDYNRCPDKVCSWNEGYARQILQGRRFPFAELHCEGRKLGSLPIKLM
;
A
#
# COMPACT_ATOMS: atom_id res chain seq x y z
N ALA A 1 -4.16 26.84 14.96
CA ALA A 1 -5.05 25.84 14.29
C ALA A 1 -6.47 26.40 14.21
N ALA A 2 -7.15 26.22 13.06
CA ALA A 2 -8.42 26.88 12.72
C ALA A 2 -9.67 26.33 13.41
N GLY A 3 -9.57 25.26 14.21
CA GLY A 3 -10.73 24.68 14.93
C GLY A 3 -11.70 23.91 14.04
N VAL A 4 -11.25 23.47 12.86
CA VAL A 4 -12.06 22.73 11.88
C VAL A 4 -12.07 21.24 12.21
N THR A 5 -13.25 20.62 12.11
CA THR A 5 -13.41 19.16 12.23
C THR A 5 -13.02 18.49 10.91
N VAL A 6 -12.24 17.41 11.01
CA VAL A 6 -11.80 16.60 9.87
C VAL A 6 -12.26 15.17 10.09
N ALA A 7 -13.03 14.64 9.14
CA ALA A 7 -13.52 13.27 9.14
C ALA A 7 -13.33 12.62 7.77
N GLU A 8 -13.28 11.29 7.72
CA GLU A 8 -13.25 10.51 6.47
C GLU A 8 -14.18 9.30 6.55
N VAL A 9 -14.55 8.73 5.40
CA VAL A 9 -15.36 7.51 5.34
C VAL A 9 -14.50 6.28 5.66
N THR A 10 -14.25 6.06 6.95
CA THR A 10 -13.42 4.94 7.41
C THR A 10 -13.99 3.61 6.95
N GLY A 11 -13.22 2.88 6.13
CA GLY A 11 -13.58 1.54 5.67
C GLY A 11 -14.22 1.46 4.28
N GLY A 12 -14.56 2.60 3.65
CA GLY A 12 -15.32 2.61 2.39
C GLY A 12 -14.67 1.87 1.22
N ASN A 13 -13.34 1.92 1.13
CA ASN A 13 -12.57 1.40 -0.01
C ASN A 13 -11.56 0.29 0.37
N VAL A 14 -11.63 -0.26 1.58
CA VAL A 14 -10.60 -1.18 2.12
C VAL A 14 -10.39 -2.41 1.24
N VAL A 15 -11.49 -3.04 0.80
CA VAL A 15 -11.43 -4.24 -0.03
C VAL A 15 -10.86 -3.92 -1.41
N SER A 16 -11.27 -2.81 -2.01
CA SER A 16 -10.81 -2.38 -3.33
C SER A 16 -9.30 -2.13 -3.36
N VAL A 17 -8.76 -1.48 -2.32
CA VAL A 17 -7.31 -1.27 -2.22
C VAL A 17 -6.57 -2.58 -2.00
N ALA A 18 -7.07 -3.47 -1.13
CA ALA A 18 -6.42 -4.77 -0.88
C ALA A 18 -6.40 -5.69 -2.13
N GLU A 19 -7.43 -5.63 -2.96
CA GLU A 19 -7.47 -6.34 -4.26
C GLU A 19 -6.43 -5.77 -5.22
N ASP A 20 -6.34 -4.43 -5.32
CA ASP A 20 -5.38 -3.74 -6.19
C ASP A 20 -3.92 -3.99 -5.75
N GLU A 21 -3.66 -4.08 -4.44
CA GLU A 21 -2.35 -4.47 -3.90
C GLU A 21 -1.96 -5.88 -4.32
N LEU A 22 -2.84 -6.87 -4.15
CA LEU A 22 -2.56 -8.26 -4.55
C LEU A 22 -2.36 -8.39 -6.06
N MET A 23 -3.14 -7.67 -6.86
CA MET A 23 -2.95 -7.59 -8.31
C MET A 23 -1.54 -7.09 -8.65
N ARG A 24 -1.08 -6.02 -8.00
CA ARG A 24 0.25 -5.43 -8.25
C ARG A 24 1.40 -6.34 -7.84
N ILE A 25 1.24 -7.08 -6.74
CA ILE A 25 2.20 -8.11 -6.33
C ILE A 25 2.38 -9.12 -7.47
N LEU A 26 1.28 -9.61 -8.05
CA LEU A 26 1.31 -10.57 -9.15
C LEU A 26 1.88 -9.96 -10.44
N ILE A 27 1.50 -8.73 -10.78
CA ILE A 27 2.02 -8.01 -11.96
C ILE A 27 3.54 -7.92 -11.93
N LEU A 28 4.10 -7.54 -10.77
CA LEU A 28 5.54 -7.41 -10.59
C LEU A 28 6.23 -8.78 -10.56
N MET A 29 5.73 -9.72 -9.75
CA MET A 29 6.35 -11.04 -9.55
C MET A 29 6.39 -11.87 -10.84
N ARG A 30 5.34 -11.80 -11.66
CA ARG A 30 5.21 -12.54 -12.93
C ARG A 30 5.69 -11.75 -14.15
N ASN A 31 6.30 -10.58 -13.94
CA ASN A 31 6.86 -9.73 -14.98
C ASN A 31 5.86 -9.41 -16.12
N PHE A 32 4.61 -9.08 -15.76
CA PHE A 32 3.51 -8.89 -16.71
C PHE A 32 3.73 -7.71 -17.67
N VAL A 33 4.20 -6.57 -17.17
CA VAL A 33 4.28 -5.32 -17.96
C VAL A 33 5.20 -5.45 -19.18
N PRO A 34 6.44 -5.99 -19.08
CA PRO A 34 7.25 -6.23 -20.27
C PRO A 34 6.61 -7.18 -21.28
N GLY A 35 5.90 -8.21 -20.83
CA GLY A 35 5.19 -9.12 -21.72
C GLY A 35 4.05 -8.44 -22.48
N TYR A 36 3.26 -7.62 -21.79
CA TYR A 36 2.22 -6.80 -22.43
C TYR A 36 2.82 -5.85 -23.49
N LYS A 37 3.94 -5.18 -23.17
CA LYS A 37 4.61 -4.27 -24.11
C LYS A 37 5.08 -4.98 -25.38
N GLN A 38 5.71 -6.17 -25.25
CA GLN A 38 6.11 -6.96 -26.42
C GLN A 38 4.93 -7.24 -27.35
N ILE A 39 3.78 -7.64 -26.81
CA ILE A 39 2.59 -7.93 -27.64
C ILE A 39 2.08 -6.67 -28.36
N VAL A 40 2.06 -5.52 -27.69
CA VAL A 40 1.68 -4.24 -28.33
C VAL A 40 2.67 -3.86 -29.44
N GLU A 41 3.94 -4.17 -29.27
CA GLU A 41 5.02 -3.91 -30.24
C GLU A 41 5.10 -4.98 -31.35
N GLY A 42 4.31 -6.05 -31.28
CA GLY A 42 4.32 -7.16 -32.24
C GLY A 42 5.48 -8.16 -32.06
N ASP A 43 6.15 -8.12 -30.91
CA ASP A 43 7.29 -8.98 -30.56
C ASP A 43 6.86 -10.31 -29.91
N TRP A 44 7.73 -11.32 -30.00
CA TRP A 44 7.58 -12.61 -29.31
C TRP A 44 8.92 -13.11 -28.74
N LYS A 45 9.36 -12.55 -27.60
CA LYS A 45 10.66 -12.85 -26.99
C LYS A 45 10.48 -13.40 -25.57
N VAL A 46 10.08 -14.67 -25.47
CA VAL A 46 9.78 -15.37 -24.20
C VAL A 46 10.94 -15.28 -23.19
N ALA A 47 12.17 -15.54 -23.62
CA ALA A 47 13.35 -15.50 -22.75
C ALA A 47 13.61 -14.11 -22.14
N ALA A 48 13.25 -13.05 -22.87
CA ALA A 48 13.37 -11.67 -22.39
C ALA A 48 12.31 -11.31 -21.34
N ILE A 49 11.31 -12.17 -21.08
CA ILE A 49 10.33 -11.99 -20.01
C ILE A 49 10.60 -12.97 -18.87
N SER A 50 10.86 -14.24 -19.20
CA SER A 50 10.95 -15.33 -18.22
C SER A 50 12.15 -15.23 -17.28
N TYR A 51 13.25 -14.59 -17.69
CA TYR A 51 14.46 -14.46 -16.87
C TYR A 51 14.25 -13.73 -15.52
N ARG A 52 13.15 -12.96 -15.41
CA ARG A 52 12.72 -12.23 -14.20
C ARG A 52 11.26 -12.51 -13.82
N SER A 53 10.71 -13.63 -14.29
CA SER A 53 9.37 -14.06 -13.91
C SER A 53 9.46 -15.18 -12.89
N TYR A 54 8.83 -15.00 -11.74
CA TYR A 54 8.84 -15.98 -10.67
C TYR A 54 7.42 -16.33 -10.22
N ASP A 55 7.26 -17.49 -9.61
CA ASP A 55 6.03 -17.81 -8.89
C ASP A 55 5.99 -17.10 -7.55
N LEU A 56 4.78 -16.72 -7.12
CA LEU A 56 4.56 -16.08 -5.82
C LEU A 56 4.74 -17.08 -4.66
N GLU A 57 4.49 -18.37 -4.93
CA GLU A 57 4.66 -19.44 -3.95
C GLU A 57 6.06 -19.45 -3.32
N GLY A 58 6.09 -19.66 -2.00
CA GLY A 58 7.30 -19.72 -1.19
C GLY A 58 8.02 -18.39 -0.98
N LYS A 59 7.57 -17.29 -1.60
CA LYS A 59 8.16 -15.95 -1.42
C LYS A 59 7.79 -15.36 -0.07
N THR A 60 8.66 -14.51 0.45
CA THR A 60 8.41 -13.76 1.69
C THR A 60 7.77 -12.41 1.37
N ILE A 61 6.56 -12.18 1.87
CA ILE A 61 5.80 -10.94 1.67
C ILE A 61 5.64 -10.24 3.02
N GLY A 62 6.11 -9.00 3.13
CA GLY A 62 5.97 -8.17 4.31
C GLY A 62 5.02 -7.00 4.09
N THR A 63 3.95 -6.88 4.88
CA THR A 63 3.13 -5.66 4.92
C THR A 63 3.57 -4.76 6.06
N ILE A 64 3.77 -3.47 5.77
CA ILE A 64 4.08 -2.46 6.78
C ILE A 64 2.81 -1.67 7.04
N GLY A 65 2.26 -1.86 8.23
CA GLY A 65 0.86 -1.58 8.52
C GLY A 65 0.02 -2.83 8.30
N ALA A 66 -0.64 -3.27 9.37
CA ALA A 66 -1.62 -4.35 9.41
C ALA A 66 -2.94 -3.83 9.99
N GLY A 67 -3.33 -2.63 9.54
CA GLY A 67 -4.67 -2.06 9.75
C GLY A 67 -5.73 -2.77 8.91
N ARG A 68 -6.79 -2.06 8.53
CA ARG A 68 -7.91 -2.65 7.78
C ARG A 68 -7.49 -3.26 6.43
N ILE A 69 -6.71 -2.53 5.63
CA ILE A 69 -6.26 -2.96 4.30
C ILE A 69 -5.24 -4.10 4.42
N GLY A 70 -4.19 -3.92 5.24
CA GLY A 70 -3.18 -4.95 5.45
C GLY A 70 -3.76 -6.30 5.94
N LYS A 71 -4.77 -6.29 6.84
CA LYS A 71 -5.47 -7.52 7.25
C LYS A 71 -6.19 -8.20 6.09
N GLU A 72 -6.90 -7.43 5.26
CA GLU A 72 -7.62 -7.96 4.10
C GLU A 72 -6.68 -8.49 3.01
N LEU A 73 -5.50 -7.87 2.84
CA LEU A 73 -4.44 -8.38 1.98
C LEU A 73 -3.89 -9.72 2.49
N LEU A 74 -3.54 -9.82 3.78
CA LEU A 74 -2.98 -11.04 4.38
C LEU A 74 -3.93 -12.24 4.23
N LYS A 75 -5.24 -12.04 4.43
CA LYS A 75 -6.26 -13.08 4.19
C LYS A 75 -6.26 -13.58 2.75
N ARG A 76 -6.12 -12.68 1.77
CA ARG A 76 -6.12 -13.03 0.34
C ARG A 76 -4.81 -13.65 -0.13
N LEU A 77 -3.70 -13.37 0.55
CA LEU A 77 -2.41 -13.99 0.27
C LEU A 77 -2.28 -15.40 0.86
N LYS A 78 -3.07 -15.75 1.88
CA LYS A 78 -3.07 -17.08 2.52
C LYS A 78 -3.01 -18.27 1.54
N PRO A 79 -3.89 -18.37 0.51
CA PRO A 79 -3.89 -19.52 -0.40
C PRO A 79 -2.70 -19.57 -1.37
N PHE A 80 -1.85 -18.54 -1.44
CA PHE A 80 -0.68 -18.51 -2.32
C PHE A 80 0.57 -19.17 -1.71
N ASN A 81 0.47 -19.80 -0.54
CA ASN A 81 1.58 -20.51 0.13
C ASN A 81 2.86 -19.65 0.29
N CYS A 82 2.67 -18.38 0.64
CA CYS A 82 3.75 -17.43 0.90
C CYS A 82 4.19 -17.48 2.37
N LYS A 83 5.39 -16.97 2.65
CA LYS A 83 5.81 -16.62 4.03
C LYS A 83 5.35 -15.20 4.32
N LEU A 84 4.32 -15.05 5.15
CA LEU A 84 3.70 -13.75 5.43
C LEU A 84 4.29 -13.13 6.70
N LEU A 85 4.82 -11.92 6.56
CA LEU A 85 5.30 -11.09 7.66
C LEU A 85 4.48 -9.82 7.74
N TYR A 86 4.36 -9.25 8.93
CA TYR A 86 3.80 -7.91 9.07
C TYR A 86 4.49 -7.12 10.18
N HIS A 87 4.52 -5.81 10.01
CA HIS A 87 4.98 -4.87 11.02
C HIS A 87 3.90 -3.84 11.31
N ASP A 88 3.49 -3.72 12.57
CA ASP A 88 2.59 -2.67 13.05
C ASP A 88 2.86 -2.40 14.54
N ARG A 89 2.35 -1.29 15.07
CA ARG A 89 2.37 -0.98 16.50
C ARG A 89 1.49 -1.93 17.31
N LEU A 90 0.43 -2.46 16.70
CA LEU A 90 -0.52 -3.38 17.32
C LEU A 90 -0.50 -4.72 16.59
N SER A 91 -0.45 -5.82 17.34
CA SER A 91 -0.64 -7.16 16.77
C SER A 91 -2.05 -7.27 16.18
N ILE A 92 -2.19 -8.05 15.10
CA ILE A 92 -3.49 -8.39 14.53
C ILE A 92 -4.27 -9.42 15.35
N GLY A 93 -3.65 -9.97 16.41
CA GLY A 93 -4.21 -10.94 17.33
C GLY A 93 -3.93 -12.40 16.91
N PRO A 94 -3.83 -13.33 17.88
CA PRO A 94 -3.40 -14.71 17.63
C PRO A 94 -4.34 -15.49 16.71
N GLU A 95 -5.65 -15.19 16.74
CA GLU A 95 -6.64 -15.83 15.86
C GLU A 95 -6.36 -15.51 14.39
N LEU A 96 -6.17 -14.23 14.06
CA LEU A 96 -5.95 -13.80 12.68
C LEU A 96 -4.52 -14.15 12.20
N GLU A 97 -3.53 -14.16 13.09
CA GLU A 97 -2.20 -14.71 12.78
C GLU A 97 -2.28 -16.20 12.42
N LYS A 98 -3.07 -16.99 13.15
CA LYS A 98 -3.29 -18.41 12.82
C LYS A 98 -4.04 -18.60 11.50
N GLU A 99 -5.09 -17.81 11.26
CA GLU A 99 -5.89 -17.86 10.03
C GLU A 99 -5.03 -17.55 8.80
N THR A 100 -4.26 -16.46 8.86
CA THR A 100 -3.43 -15.98 7.75
C THR A 100 -2.06 -16.65 7.66
N GLY A 101 -1.56 -17.23 8.76
CA GLY A 101 -0.17 -17.66 8.88
C GLY A 101 0.83 -16.51 8.91
N ALA A 102 0.38 -15.26 9.12
CA ALA A 102 1.24 -14.09 9.17
C ALA A 102 1.95 -13.97 10.52
N THR A 103 3.24 -13.64 10.51
CA THR A 103 4.05 -13.48 11.72
C THR A 103 4.37 -12.01 11.96
N LEU A 104 4.19 -11.55 13.20
CA LEU A 104 4.57 -10.19 13.62
C LEU A 104 6.10 -10.04 13.71
N GLU A 105 6.62 -9.01 13.07
CA GLU A 105 7.99 -8.54 13.25
C GLU A 105 7.93 -7.21 14.02
N THR A 106 8.38 -7.21 15.27
CA THR A 106 8.26 -6.04 16.17
C THR A 106 9.16 -4.88 15.74
N LYS A 107 10.26 -5.18 15.03
CA LYS A 107 11.19 -4.18 14.51
C LYS A 107 11.15 -4.20 12.98
N LEU A 108 10.78 -3.07 12.40
CA LEU A 108 10.73 -2.92 10.95
C LEU A 108 12.06 -3.29 10.28
N ASP A 109 13.17 -2.86 10.85
CA ASP A 109 14.51 -3.09 10.29
C ASP A 109 14.95 -4.57 10.32
N GLU A 110 14.29 -5.42 11.13
CA GLU A 110 14.51 -6.88 11.12
C GLU A 110 13.62 -7.57 10.07
N MET A 111 12.46 -6.99 9.73
CA MET A 111 11.56 -7.51 8.68
C MET A 111 12.09 -7.21 7.27
N LEU A 112 12.53 -5.98 7.04
CA LEU A 112 12.88 -5.45 5.72
C LEU A 112 13.88 -6.31 4.92
N PRO A 113 14.97 -6.86 5.51
CA PRO A 113 15.93 -7.69 4.78
C PRO A 113 15.40 -9.09 4.42
N LYS A 114 14.30 -9.55 5.05
CA LYS A 114 13.71 -10.88 4.85
C LYS A 114 12.75 -10.93 3.66
N CYS A 115 12.18 -9.80 3.27
CA CYS A 115 11.09 -9.69 2.30
C CYS A 115 11.59 -9.74 0.85
N ASP A 116 10.95 -10.58 0.03
CA ASP A 116 11.02 -10.52 -1.43
C ASP A 116 10.06 -9.44 -1.96
N VAL A 117 8.94 -9.24 -1.27
CA VAL A 117 7.92 -8.24 -1.57
C VAL A 117 7.61 -7.42 -0.33
N VAL A 118 7.62 -6.09 -0.44
CA VAL A 118 7.23 -5.15 0.62
C VAL A 118 5.98 -4.39 0.17
N VAL A 119 4.95 -4.39 1.02
CA VAL A 119 3.69 -3.68 0.77
C VAL A 119 3.50 -2.57 1.80
N ILE A 120 3.21 -1.35 1.35
CA ILE A 120 3.06 -0.18 2.21
C ILE A 120 1.57 0.04 2.51
N ASN A 121 1.20 -0.10 3.78
CA ASN A 121 -0.17 -0.01 4.29
C ASN A 121 -0.29 0.93 5.52
N MET A 122 0.68 1.84 5.69
CA MET A 122 0.70 2.83 6.77
C MET A 122 0.13 4.18 6.33
N PRO A 123 -0.50 4.95 7.24
CA PRO A 123 -0.90 6.32 6.95
C PRO A 123 0.31 7.25 6.77
N LEU A 124 0.13 8.32 5.99
CA LEU A 124 1.11 9.40 5.91
C LEU A 124 1.00 10.29 7.17
N SER A 125 2.14 10.49 7.81
CA SER A 125 2.32 11.32 9.00
C SER A 125 3.73 11.92 8.95
N ASP A 126 4.04 12.83 9.88
CA ASP A 126 5.40 13.38 9.99
C ASP A 126 6.46 12.30 10.24
N LYS A 127 6.09 11.19 10.87
CA LYS A 127 6.99 10.05 11.14
C LYS A 127 7.18 9.13 9.93
N THR A 128 6.22 9.10 9.01
CA THR A 128 6.24 8.18 7.85
C THR A 128 6.60 8.88 6.54
N ARG A 129 6.54 10.21 6.50
CA ARG A 129 6.97 11.01 5.34
C ARG A 129 8.46 10.78 5.06
N GLY A 130 8.78 10.38 3.83
CA GLY A 130 10.16 10.08 3.41
C GLY A 130 10.84 8.96 4.20
N MET A 131 10.07 8.11 4.90
CA MET A 131 10.61 6.99 5.68
C MET A 131 11.43 6.04 4.79
N PHE A 132 10.97 5.83 3.56
CA PHE A 132 11.70 5.07 2.55
C PHE A 132 12.62 5.97 1.74
N ASN A 133 13.70 6.40 2.40
CA ASN A 133 14.82 7.11 1.81
C ASN A 133 15.91 6.13 1.32
N LYS A 134 17.00 6.67 0.77
CA LYS A 134 18.15 5.90 0.26
C LYS A 134 18.72 4.92 1.28
N GLU A 135 18.87 5.33 2.54
CA GLU A 135 19.41 4.48 3.60
C GLU A 135 18.46 3.31 3.88
N LYS A 136 17.16 3.57 4.05
CA LYS A 136 16.18 2.51 4.33
C LYS A 136 16.05 1.53 3.16
N ILE A 137 16.04 2.03 1.92
CA ILE A 137 15.98 1.21 0.70
C ILE A 137 17.21 0.31 0.55
N SER A 138 18.39 0.77 0.95
CA SER A 138 19.63 -0.05 0.91
C SER A 138 19.61 -1.26 1.85
N LYS A 139 18.75 -1.26 2.89
CA LYS A 139 18.59 -2.38 3.84
C LYS A 139 17.66 -3.47 3.30
N LEU A 140 16.95 -3.20 2.20
CA LEU A 140 16.09 -4.18 1.56
C LEU A 140 16.92 -5.24 0.84
N LYS A 141 16.30 -6.39 0.60
CA LYS A 141 16.88 -7.42 -0.27
C LYS A 141 17.12 -6.84 -1.68
N LYS A 142 18.28 -7.13 -2.28
CA LYS A 142 18.54 -6.73 -3.67
C LYS A 142 17.50 -7.39 -4.60
N GLY A 143 16.88 -6.59 -5.45
CA GLY A 143 15.81 -7.04 -6.35
C GLY A 143 14.42 -7.10 -5.71
N VAL A 144 14.24 -6.51 -4.52
CA VAL A 144 12.93 -6.43 -3.83
C VAL A 144 11.85 -5.82 -4.71
N LEU A 145 10.63 -6.34 -4.61
CA LEU A 145 9.44 -5.75 -5.22
C LEU A 145 8.70 -4.90 -4.19
N ILE A 146 8.27 -3.70 -4.57
CA ILE A 146 7.57 -2.79 -3.67
C ILE A 146 6.20 -2.44 -4.24
N VAL A 147 5.16 -2.56 -3.42
CA VAL A 147 3.80 -2.11 -3.73
C VAL A 147 3.40 -1.02 -2.73
N ASN A 148 2.94 0.12 -3.25
CA ASN A 148 2.47 1.24 -2.41
C ASN A 148 1.20 1.84 -3.00
N ASN A 149 0.07 1.51 -2.39
CA ASN A 149 -1.22 2.17 -2.60
C ASN A 149 -1.63 3.04 -1.38
N ALA A 150 -0.71 3.22 -0.42
CA ALA A 150 -0.96 4.04 0.76
C ALA A 150 -0.84 5.53 0.44
N ARG A 151 0.38 6.10 0.41
CA ARG A 151 0.63 7.49 0.02
C ARG A 151 2.02 7.63 -0.62
N GLY A 152 2.13 8.40 -1.70
CA GLY A 152 3.39 8.58 -2.43
C GLY A 152 4.51 9.18 -1.57
N ALA A 153 4.18 10.17 -0.74
CA ALA A 153 5.15 10.88 0.11
C ALA A 153 5.74 10.05 1.27
N ILE A 154 5.32 8.79 1.45
CA ILE A 154 6.02 7.86 2.36
C ILE A 154 7.39 7.47 1.78
N MET A 155 7.49 7.49 0.46
CA MET A 155 8.70 7.20 -0.30
C MET A 155 9.41 8.50 -0.66
N ASP A 156 10.74 8.49 -0.62
CA ASP A 156 11.53 9.49 -1.34
C ASP A 156 11.50 9.15 -2.84
N ALA A 157 10.92 10.04 -3.65
CA ALA A 157 10.68 9.77 -5.06
C ALA A 157 11.98 9.51 -5.85
N GLN A 158 13.04 10.26 -5.55
CA GLN A 158 14.31 10.13 -6.24
C GLN A 158 15.05 8.86 -5.77
N ALA A 159 15.04 8.57 -4.47
CA ALA A 159 15.65 7.36 -3.93
C ALA A 159 15.03 6.09 -4.53
N VAL A 160 13.71 6.07 -4.76
CA VAL A 160 13.03 4.96 -5.46
C VAL A 160 13.49 4.86 -6.91
N ALA A 161 13.57 5.97 -7.64
CA ALA A 161 14.00 5.98 -9.03
C ALA A 161 15.45 5.50 -9.19
N ASP A 162 16.36 5.99 -8.34
CA ASP A 162 17.76 5.60 -8.32
C ASP A 162 17.93 4.11 -7.94
N ALA A 163 17.17 3.65 -6.95
CA ALA A 163 17.18 2.26 -6.53
C ALA A 163 16.60 1.31 -7.58
N SER A 164 15.61 1.77 -8.36
CA SER A 164 15.12 1.01 -9.51
C SER A 164 16.16 0.94 -10.63
N ALA A 165 16.84 2.06 -10.93
CA ALA A 165 17.89 2.12 -11.94
C ALA A 165 19.10 1.22 -11.61
N SER A 166 19.49 1.14 -10.34
CA SER A 166 20.57 0.27 -9.86
C SER A 166 20.17 -1.21 -9.69
N GLY A 167 18.87 -1.53 -9.80
CA GLY A 167 18.34 -2.87 -9.56
C GLY A 167 18.29 -3.28 -8.07
N GLN A 168 18.52 -2.34 -7.14
CA GLN A 168 18.25 -2.56 -5.72
C GLN A 168 16.76 -2.83 -5.52
N ILE A 169 15.89 -2.04 -6.16
CA ILE A 169 14.47 -2.33 -6.33
C ILE A 169 14.30 -3.05 -7.68
N GLY A 170 13.79 -4.29 -7.64
CA GLY A 170 13.53 -5.09 -8.84
C GLY A 170 12.29 -4.63 -9.60
N GLY A 171 11.34 -4.01 -8.89
CA GLY A 171 10.15 -3.39 -9.47
C GLY A 171 9.35 -2.62 -8.42
N TYR A 172 8.67 -1.55 -8.86
CA TYR A 172 7.83 -0.70 -8.01
C TYR A 172 6.46 -0.49 -8.66
N SER A 173 5.39 -0.68 -7.89
CA SER A 173 4.03 -0.46 -8.36
C SER A 173 3.21 0.27 -7.31
N GLY A 174 2.31 1.12 -7.78
CA GLY A 174 1.41 1.87 -6.94
C GLY A 174 0.47 2.74 -7.77
N ASP A 175 -0.56 3.25 -7.12
CA ASP A 175 -1.49 4.22 -7.71
C ASP A 175 -1.37 5.61 -7.08
N VAL A 176 -0.63 5.76 -5.98
CA VAL A 176 -0.44 7.03 -5.26
C VAL A 176 0.83 7.76 -5.66
N TRP A 177 0.76 9.10 -5.65
CA TRP A 177 1.82 10.00 -6.09
C TRP A 177 2.01 11.17 -5.12
N PHE A 178 3.12 11.90 -5.24
CA PHE A 178 3.27 13.20 -4.60
C PHE A 178 4.11 14.15 -5.46
N PRO A 179 3.61 15.36 -5.80
CA PRO A 179 2.25 15.84 -5.57
C PRO A 179 1.22 15.07 -6.43
N GLN A 180 -0.07 15.31 -6.15
CA GLN A 180 -1.17 14.76 -6.95
C GLN A 180 -2.05 15.92 -7.45
N PRO A 181 -2.27 16.08 -8.77
CA PRO A 181 -1.81 15.22 -9.87
C PRO A 181 -0.28 15.20 -10.06
N ALA A 182 0.26 14.04 -10.46
CA ALA A 182 1.70 13.89 -10.70
C ALA A 182 2.13 14.66 -11.96
N PRO A 183 3.17 15.51 -11.88
CA PRO A 183 3.75 16.21 -13.04
C PRO A 183 4.14 15.25 -14.17
N LYS A 184 4.21 15.75 -15.41
CA LYS A 184 4.53 14.93 -16.60
C LYS A 184 5.95 14.36 -16.56
N ASP A 185 6.86 15.08 -15.92
CA ASP A 185 8.27 14.76 -15.73
C ASP A 185 8.55 14.01 -14.42
N HIS A 186 7.51 13.60 -13.69
CA HIS A 186 7.68 12.86 -12.43
C HIS A 186 8.49 11.56 -12.66
N PRO A 187 9.55 11.29 -11.87
CA PRO A 187 10.53 10.23 -12.17
C PRO A 187 9.92 8.82 -12.22
N TRP A 188 8.90 8.55 -11.41
CA TRP A 188 8.18 7.26 -11.43
C TRP A 188 7.41 6.96 -12.72
N ARG A 189 7.25 7.93 -13.62
CA ARG A 189 6.64 7.71 -14.94
C ARG A 189 7.57 7.03 -15.93
N SER A 190 8.89 7.13 -15.74
CA SER A 190 9.90 6.65 -16.69
C SER A 190 10.98 5.76 -16.06
N MET A 191 11.06 5.67 -14.73
CA MET A 191 12.01 4.77 -14.07
C MET A 191 11.81 3.31 -14.52
N PRO A 192 12.87 2.50 -14.62
CA PRO A 192 12.75 1.12 -15.08
C PRO A 192 11.85 0.30 -14.16
N ASN A 193 11.25 -0.77 -14.70
CA ASN A 193 10.51 -1.79 -13.95
C ASN A 193 9.36 -1.27 -13.06
N HIS A 194 8.81 -0.11 -13.41
CA HIS A 194 7.62 0.43 -12.77
C HIS A 194 6.33 -0.16 -13.37
N ALA A 195 5.30 -0.29 -12.56
CA ALA A 195 3.94 -0.65 -12.97
C ALA A 195 2.92 0.31 -12.34
N MET A 196 3.12 1.61 -12.57
CA MET A 196 2.34 2.67 -11.95
C MET A 196 1.01 2.92 -12.68
N THR A 197 0.00 3.35 -11.93
CA THR A 197 -1.26 3.90 -12.47
C THR A 197 -1.56 5.26 -11.84
N PRO A 198 -2.48 6.07 -12.38
CA PRO A 198 -3.11 7.15 -11.62
C PRO A 198 -3.80 6.60 -10.37
N HIS A 199 -4.13 7.47 -9.40
CA HIS A 199 -4.78 7.10 -8.14
C HIS A 199 -6.24 6.70 -8.40
N ILE A 200 -6.50 5.39 -8.44
CA ILE A 200 -7.78 4.82 -8.88
C ILE A 200 -8.27 3.66 -8.00
N SER A 201 -7.40 3.06 -7.17
CA SER A 201 -7.77 1.86 -6.40
C SER A 201 -8.92 2.11 -5.42
N GLY A 202 -9.07 3.35 -4.97
CA GLY A 202 -10.18 3.81 -4.14
C GLY A 202 -11.48 4.14 -4.89
N ASP A 203 -11.47 4.21 -6.23
CA ASP A 203 -12.53 4.83 -7.02
C ASP A 203 -13.23 3.88 -8.03
N TYR A 204 -12.99 2.56 -7.97
CA TYR A 204 -13.70 1.58 -8.80
C TYR A 204 -15.22 1.66 -8.63
N ASN A 205 -16.02 1.61 -9.70
CA ASN A 205 -17.49 1.85 -9.75
C ASN A 205 -18.35 1.44 -8.54
N ARG A 206 -17.99 0.37 -7.80
CA ARG A 206 -18.71 -0.08 -6.60
C ARG A 206 -18.37 0.71 -5.31
N CYS A 207 -17.21 1.34 -5.27
CA CYS A 207 -16.70 2.09 -4.13
C CYS A 207 -17.29 3.51 -4.05
N PRO A 208 -17.35 4.33 -5.13
CA PRO A 208 -18.03 5.62 -5.13
C PRO A 208 -19.46 5.52 -4.64
N ASP A 209 -20.25 4.51 -5.02
CA ASP A 209 -21.63 4.37 -4.53
C ASP A 209 -21.71 4.25 -3.00
N LYS A 210 -20.78 3.50 -2.39
CA LYS A 210 -20.67 3.40 -0.93
C LYS A 210 -20.14 4.71 -0.34
N VAL A 211 -19.05 5.26 -0.85
CA VAL A 211 -18.47 6.50 -0.30
C VAL A 211 -19.45 7.67 -0.43
N CYS A 212 -20.15 7.81 -1.55
CA CYS A 212 -21.18 8.82 -1.80
C CYS A 212 -22.37 8.63 -0.86
N SER A 213 -22.93 7.42 -0.75
CA SER A 213 -24.05 7.18 0.18
C SER A 213 -23.70 7.46 1.64
N TRP A 214 -22.46 7.17 2.06
CA TRP A 214 -21.97 7.50 3.40
C TRP A 214 -21.73 9.00 3.59
N ASN A 215 -21.14 9.68 2.59
CA ASN A 215 -20.97 11.13 2.60
C ASN A 215 -22.31 11.87 2.67
N GLU A 216 -23.33 11.40 1.95
CA GLU A 216 -24.70 11.90 2.08
C GLU A 216 -25.25 11.69 3.49
N GLY A 217 -25.00 10.51 4.08
CA GLY A 217 -25.33 10.22 5.47
C GLY A 217 -24.71 11.21 6.45
N TYR A 218 -23.43 11.54 6.28
CA TYR A 218 -22.74 12.52 7.10
C TYR A 218 -23.24 13.94 6.91
N ALA A 219 -23.47 14.36 5.67
CA ALA A 219 -24.05 15.66 5.39
C ALA A 219 -25.40 15.83 6.09
N ARG A 220 -26.25 14.78 6.07
CA ARG A 220 -27.52 14.76 6.82
C ARG A 220 -27.30 14.83 8.34
N GLN A 221 -26.33 14.12 8.89
CA GLN A 221 -26.03 14.17 10.32
C GLN A 221 -25.56 15.56 10.77
N ILE A 222 -24.69 16.21 9.99
CA ILE A 222 -24.24 17.58 10.24
C ILE A 222 -25.45 18.54 10.26
N LEU A 223 -26.31 18.47 9.25
CA LEU A 223 -27.50 19.32 9.15
C LEU A 223 -28.48 19.10 10.31
N GLN A 224 -28.48 17.91 10.92
CA GLN A 224 -29.30 17.56 12.08
C GLN A 224 -28.61 17.85 13.43
N GLY A 225 -27.41 18.47 13.43
CA GLY A 225 -26.64 18.74 14.64
C GLY A 225 -26.12 17.49 15.35
N ARG A 226 -26.08 16.34 14.66
CA ARG A 226 -25.57 15.08 15.20
C ARG A 226 -24.06 15.01 15.04
N ARG A 227 -23.40 14.38 16.03
CA ARG A 227 -21.95 14.12 16.00
C ARG A 227 -21.62 12.97 15.05
N PHE A 228 -20.45 13.06 14.42
CA PHE A 228 -19.87 11.96 13.67
C PHE A 228 -19.55 10.76 14.57
N PRO A 229 -19.68 9.53 14.06
CA PRO A 229 -19.11 8.35 14.68
C PRO A 229 -17.61 8.54 14.99
N PHE A 230 -17.20 8.10 16.18
CA PHE A 230 -15.82 8.27 16.65
C PHE A 230 -14.78 7.67 15.70
N ALA A 231 -15.12 6.57 15.02
CA ALA A 231 -14.22 5.84 14.13
C ALA A 231 -13.85 6.60 12.83
N GLU A 232 -14.51 7.73 12.55
CA GLU A 232 -14.36 8.51 11.31
C GLU A 232 -13.70 9.87 11.55
N LEU A 233 -13.54 10.27 12.82
CA LEU A 233 -12.99 11.56 13.21
C LEU A 233 -11.46 11.51 13.30
N HIS A 234 -10.80 12.35 12.49
CA HIS A 234 -9.37 12.62 12.60
C HIS A 234 -9.07 13.79 13.53
N CYS A 235 -9.93 14.82 13.51
CA CYS A 235 -9.85 15.98 14.38
C CYS A 235 -11.25 16.50 14.68
N GLU A 236 -11.54 16.81 15.94
CA GLU A 236 -12.76 17.51 16.34
C GLU A 236 -12.37 18.81 17.05
N GLY A 237 -12.65 19.95 16.41
CA GLY A 237 -12.19 21.26 16.89
C GLY A 237 -10.66 21.39 16.91
N ARG A 238 -10.05 21.57 18.10
CA ARG A 238 -8.58 21.68 18.28
C ARG A 238 -7.92 20.39 18.78
N LYS A 239 -8.66 19.28 18.89
CA LYS A 239 -8.14 18.01 19.43
C LYS A 239 -8.10 16.94 18.32
N LEU A 240 -6.96 16.25 18.22
CA LEU A 240 -6.84 15.02 17.43
C LEU A 240 -7.81 13.96 17.99
N GLY A 241 -8.51 13.27 17.10
CA GLY A 241 -9.37 12.14 17.45
C GLY A 241 -8.51 10.98 17.96
N SER A 242 -8.28 10.90 19.27
CA SER A 242 -7.62 9.76 19.89
C SER A 242 -8.66 8.71 20.26
N LEU A 243 -8.63 7.54 19.60
CA LEU A 243 -9.31 6.32 20.09
C LEU A 243 -9.18 6.27 21.62
N PRO A 244 -10.28 6.14 22.39
CA PRO A 244 -10.15 5.96 23.82
C PRO A 244 -9.37 4.67 24.02
N ILE A 245 -8.12 4.82 24.48
CA ILE A 245 -7.34 3.77 25.09
C ILE A 245 -8.14 3.35 26.32
N LYS A 246 -9.04 2.37 26.16
CA LYS A 246 -9.44 1.53 27.28
C LYS A 246 -8.33 0.52 27.45
N LEU A 247 -7.37 0.88 28.30
CA LEU A 247 -6.60 -0.09 29.06
C LEU A 247 -7.61 -0.92 29.86
N MET A 248 -7.80 -2.17 29.45
CA MET A 248 -8.21 -3.29 30.29
C MET A 248 -7.31 -4.46 29.92
#